data_AF-A0A081RS78-F1
#
_entry.id   AF-A0A081RS78-F1
#
_cell.length_a   1.000
_cell.length_b   1.000
_cell.length_c   1.000
_cell.angle_alpha   90.00
_cell.angle_beta   90.00
_cell.angle_gamma   90.00
#
_symmetry.space_group_name_H-M   'P 1'
#
loop_
_entity.id
_entity.type
_entity.pdbx_description
1 polymer ?
#
loop_
_entity_poly.entity_id
_entity_poly.type
_entity_poly.pdbx_seq_one_letter_code
_entity_poly.pdbx_strand_id
1 'polypeptide(L)'
;MQKIGDITNTADKNGEFTNGNVAAGIAPTLLDAGWFNTVQRELINAVLGSGLKLDSKNDSQLFAAIKKLIDSSAVEVHDASLTQKGIVQLTDVTGSSNTLAATQKLITDVNNNANTRLSKSQNGADIPNKSEFIKNLGLSETVNRANGAVPSSRKVN
;
A
#
# COMPACT_ATOMS: atom_id res chain seq x y z
N MET A 1 -27.11 -24.39 -3.60
CA MET A 1 -28.49 -24.16 -4.07
C MET A 1 -28.90 -25.20 -5.12
N GLN A 2 -30.04 -25.88 -4.93
CA GLN A 2 -30.71 -26.72 -5.94
C GLN A 2 -31.20 -25.84 -7.10
N LYS A 3 -31.32 -26.37 -8.32
CA LYS A 3 -32.00 -25.68 -9.44
C LYS A 3 -33.53 -25.89 -9.36
N ILE A 4 -34.33 -25.05 -10.01
CA ILE A 4 -35.79 -25.26 -10.08
C ILE A 4 -36.15 -26.54 -10.84
N GLY A 5 -35.36 -26.93 -11.84
CA GLY A 5 -35.53 -28.21 -12.56
C GLY A 5 -35.24 -29.47 -11.73
N ASP A 6 -34.57 -29.34 -10.58
CA ASP A 6 -34.40 -30.45 -9.63
C ASP A 6 -35.66 -30.65 -8.76
N ILE A 7 -36.60 -29.71 -8.81
CA ILE A 7 -37.77 -29.61 -7.93
C ILE A 7 -39.05 -29.84 -8.72
N THR A 8 -39.16 -29.28 -9.93
CA THR A 8 -40.32 -29.45 -10.81
C THR A 8 -39.92 -29.88 -12.22
N ASN A 9 -40.76 -30.69 -12.85
CA ASN A 9 -40.61 -31.14 -14.23
C ASN A 9 -41.07 -30.10 -15.27
N THR A 10 -41.53 -28.93 -14.82
CA THR A 10 -42.00 -27.81 -15.67
C THR A 10 -40.92 -26.74 -15.93
N ALA A 11 -39.70 -26.97 -15.43
CA ALA A 11 -38.53 -26.20 -15.81
C ALA A 11 -38.14 -26.48 -17.27
N ASP A 12 -37.34 -25.59 -17.85
CA ASP A 12 -36.82 -25.83 -19.19
C ASP A 12 -35.75 -26.93 -19.22
N LYS A 13 -35.22 -27.22 -20.41
CA LYS A 13 -34.16 -28.23 -20.61
C LYS A 13 -32.85 -27.97 -19.83
N ASN A 14 -32.63 -26.73 -19.36
CA ASN A 14 -31.46 -26.34 -18.58
C ASN A 14 -31.73 -26.38 -17.06
N GLY A 15 -32.96 -26.73 -16.67
CA GLY A 15 -33.45 -26.72 -15.30
C GLY A 15 -33.75 -25.31 -14.77
N GLU A 16 -34.07 -24.37 -15.65
CA GLU A 16 -34.33 -22.96 -15.35
C GLU A 16 -35.83 -22.60 -15.46
N PHE A 17 -36.18 -21.42 -14.95
CA PHE A 17 -37.54 -20.89 -15.05
C PHE A 17 -37.91 -20.57 -16.50
N THR A 18 -39.12 -20.94 -16.89
CA THR A 18 -39.72 -20.57 -18.18
C THR A 18 -41.13 -20.03 -17.99
N ASN A 19 -41.49 -19.05 -18.82
CA ASN A 19 -42.86 -18.52 -18.90
C ASN A 19 -43.81 -19.50 -19.64
N GLY A 20 -43.29 -20.65 -20.10
CA GLY A 20 -44.02 -21.56 -20.96
C GLY A 20 -44.29 -20.95 -22.34
N ASN A 21 -45.22 -21.58 -23.07
CA ASN A 21 -45.73 -21.09 -24.33
C ASN A 21 -47.18 -21.59 -24.51
N VAL A 22 -48.14 -20.71 -24.25
CA VAL A 22 -49.58 -21.03 -24.34
C VAL A 22 -50.00 -21.48 -25.75
N ALA A 23 -49.37 -20.94 -26.80
CA ALA A 23 -49.66 -21.30 -28.19
C ALA A 23 -49.12 -22.69 -28.57
N ALA A 24 -48.08 -23.15 -27.87
CA ALA A 24 -47.49 -24.48 -28.03
C ALA A 24 -47.95 -25.49 -26.96
N GLY A 25 -48.88 -25.10 -26.07
CA GLY A 25 -49.35 -25.94 -24.98
C GLY A 25 -48.32 -26.23 -23.88
N ILE A 26 -47.23 -25.46 -23.80
CA ILE A 26 -46.19 -25.61 -22.77
C ILE A 26 -46.56 -24.76 -21.57
N ALA A 27 -46.75 -25.38 -20.41
CA ALA A 27 -47.05 -24.66 -19.17
C ALA A 27 -45.83 -23.86 -18.67
N PRO A 28 -46.04 -22.71 -17.98
CA PRO A 28 -44.98 -22.05 -17.25
C PRO A 28 -44.46 -22.91 -16.10
N THR A 29 -43.26 -22.59 -15.61
CA THR A 29 -42.65 -23.28 -14.47
C THR A 29 -43.47 -23.10 -13.20
N LEU A 30 -43.75 -24.21 -12.53
CA LEU A 30 -44.39 -24.24 -11.23
C LEU A 30 -43.44 -23.76 -10.14
N LEU A 31 -43.94 -22.86 -9.29
CA LEU A 31 -43.18 -22.29 -8.18
C LEU A 31 -43.41 -23.13 -6.92
N ASP A 32 -42.62 -24.19 -6.78
CA ASP A 32 -42.73 -25.11 -5.66
C ASP A 32 -42.02 -24.59 -4.40
N ALA A 33 -42.59 -24.90 -3.23
CA ALA A 33 -42.04 -24.50 -1.93
C ALA A 33 -40.56 -24.94 -1.73
N GLY A 34 -40.15 -26.04 -2.37
CA GLY A 34 -38.76 -26.49 -2.36
C GLY A 34 -37.77 -25.43 -2.82
N TRP A 35 -38.14 -24.63 -3.84
CA TRP A 35 -37.27 -23.59 -4.38
C TRP A 35 -37.13 -22.43 -3.39
N PHE A 36 -38.26 -21.93 -2.88
CA PHE A 36 -38.26 -20.85 -1.89
C PHE A 36 -37.53 -21.23 -0.60
N ASN A 37 -37.71 -22.46 -0.13
CA ASN A 37 -36.99 -23.00 1.03
C ASN A 37 -35.49 -23.10 0.77
N THR A 38 -35.08 -23.40 -0.46
CA THR A 38 -33.66 -23.43 -0.86
C THR A 38 -33.08 -22.02 -0.81
N VAL A 39 -33.75 -21.02 -1.40
CA VAL A 39 -33.33 -19.61 -1.32
C VAL A 39 -33.24 -19.14 0.13
N GLN A 40 -34.28 -19.37 0.93
CA GLN A 40 -34.30 -19.00 2.34
C GLN A 40 -33.11 -19.59 3.11
N ARG A 41 -32.77 -20.86 2.87
CA ARG A 41 -31.65 -21.52 3.55
C ARG A 41 -30.30 -20.92 3.17
N GLU A 42 -30.08 -20.56 1.90
CA GLU A 42 -28.85 -19.89 1.48
C GLU A 42 -28.72 -18.50 2.15
N LEU A 43 -29.81 -17.73 2.20
CA LEU A 43 -29.81 -16.42 2.87
C LEU A 43 -29.57 -16.56 4.38
N ILE A 44 -30.20 -17.54 5.03
CA ILE A 44 -29.98 -17.87 6.44
C ILE A 44 -28.52 -18.28 6.68
N ASN A 45 -27.95 -19.13 5.81
CA ASN A 45 -26.56 -19.56 5.91
C ASN A 45 -25.60 -18.39 5.79
N ALA A 46 -25.87 -17.41 4.93
CA ALA A 46 -25.07 -16.19 4.85
C ALA A 46 -25.11 -15.38 6.16
N VAL A 47 -26.30 -15.24 6.77
CA VAL A 47 -26.47 -14.54 8.06
C VAL A 47 -25.75 -15.27 9.19
N LEU A 48 -26.00 -16.57 9.34
CA LEU A 48 -25.37 -17.40 10.38
C LEU A 48 -23.85 -17.51 10.17
N GLY A 49 -23.40 -17.63 8.92
CA GLY A 49 -21.99 -17.68 8.55
C GLY A 49 -21.20 -16.41 8.92
N SER A 50 -21.88 -15.26 8.97
CA SER A 50 -21.30 -14.02 9.51
C SER A 50 -21.23 -13.98 11.05
N GLY A 51 -21.75 -14.99 11.74
CA GLY A 51 -21.88 -15.06 13.19
C GLY A 51 -23.01 -14.22 13.78
N LEU A 52 -23.92 -13.70 12.94
CA LEU A 52 -25.16 -13.06 13.39
C LEU A 52 -26.22 -14.13 13.71
N LYS A 53 -27.14 -13.81 14.62
CA LYS A 53 -28.28 -14.68 14.95
C LYS A 53 -29.51 -14.24 14.16
N LEU A 54 -30.36 -15.19 13.80
CA LEU A 54 -31.64 -14.90 13.16
C LEU A 54 -32.59 -14.18 14.11
N ASP A 55 -33.18 -13.10 13.63
CA ASP A 55 -34.21 -12.32 14.33
C ASP A 55 -35.41 -12.09 13.39
N SER A 56 -36.58 -12.62 13.75
CA SER A 56 -37.80 -12.47 12.94
C SER A 56 -38.35 -11.05 12.92
N LYS A 57 -37.81 -10.13 13.72
CA LYS A 57 -38.18 -8.71 13.74
C LYS A 57 -37.25 -7.83 12.91
N ASN A 58 -36.25 -8.42 12.24
CA ASN A 58 -35.21 -7.69 11.53
C ASN A 58 -35.08 -8.14 10.06
N ASP A 59 -35.51 -7.29 9.14
CA ASP A 59 -35.44 -7.56 7.70
C ASP A 59 -34.11 -7.12 7.04
N SER A 60 -33.17 -6.57 7.83
CA SER A 60 -31.88 -6.07 7.35
C SER A 60 -30.70 -7.01 7.64
N GLN A 61 -30.97 -8.25 8.09
CA GLN A 61 -29.93 -9.17 8.54
C GLN A 61 -28.97 -9.61 7.45
N LEU A 62 -29.46 -9.86 6.23
CA LEU A 62 -28.62 -10.22 5.10
C LEU A 62 -27.64 -9.09 4.77
N PHE A 63 -28.11 -7.85 4.76
CA PHE A 63 -27.27 -6.68 4.55
C PHE A 63 -26.21 -6.54 5.66
N ALA A 64 -26.61 -6.68 6.92
CA ALA A 64 -25.69 -6.63 8.06
C ALA A 64 -24.63 -7.75 7.99
N ALA A 65 -25.03 -8.94 7.57
CA ALA A 65 -24.14 -10.08 7.39
C ALA A 65 -23.12 -9.83 6.28
N ILE A 66 -23.55 -9.35 5.11
CA ILE A 66 -22.65 -9.01 4.00
C ILE A 66 -21.68 -7.91 4.41
N LYS A 67 -22.17 -6.84 5.03
CA LYS A 67 -21.32 -5.75 5.54
C LYS A 67 -20.27 -6.29 6.50
N LYS A 68 -20.69 -7.08 7.50
CA LYS A 68 -19.79 -7.67 8.49
C LYS A 68 -18.77 -8.61 7.84
N LEU A 69 -19.18 -9.43 6.87
CA LEU A 69 -18.27 -10.33 6.16
C LEU A 69 -17.23 -9.54 5.36
N ILE A 70 -17.61 -8.43 4.71
CA ILE A 70 -16.66 -7.55 4.00
C ILE A 70 -15.70 -6.90 5.00
N ASP A 71 -16.23 -6.35 6.11
CA ASP A 71 -15.43 -5.70 7.16
C ASP A 71 -14.46 -6.71 7.83
N SER A 72 -14.90 -7.96 8.02
CA SER A 72 -14.09 -9.04 8.60
C SER A 72 -13.16 -9.69 7.57
N SER A 73 -13.44 -9.52 6.28
CA SER A 73 -12.55 -9.89 5.16
C SER A 73 -11.51 -8.81 4.89
N ALA A 74 -11.31 -7.86 5.80
CA ALA A 74 -10.05 -7.15 5.88
C ALA A 74 -8.96 -8.22 5.95
N VAL A 75 -8.33 -8.50 4.80
CA VAL A 75 -7.09 -9.26 4.68
C VAL A 75 -6.24 -8.80 5.85
N GLU A 76 -5.73 -9.71 6.68
CA GLU A 76 -4.78 -9.30 7.72
C GLU A 76 -3.60 -8.64 7.00
N VAL A 77 -3.62 -7.32 6.92
CA VAL A 77 -2.57 -6.55 6.28
C VAL A 77 -1.52 -6.34 7.34
N HIS A 78 -0.54 -7.25 7.37
CA HIS A 78 0.58 -7.13 8.27
C HIS A 78 1.48 -5.96 7.85
N ASP A 79 2.11 -5.33 8.83
CA ASP A 79 3.19 -4.39 8.58
C ASP A 79 4.36 -5.10 7.89
N ALA A 80 5.04 -4.39 6.99
CA ALA A 80 6.27 -4.89 6.43
C ALA A 80 7.34 -5.01 7.52
N SER A 81 8.14 -6.06 7.44
CA SER A 81 9.35 -6.25 8.23
C SER A 81 10.52 -6.61 7.33
N LEU A 82 11.71 -6.75 7.91
CA LEU A 82 12.89 -7.20 7.18
C LEU A 82 12.74 -8.64 6.62
N THR A 83 11.79 -9.42 7.12
CA THR A 83 11.59 -10.83 6.74
C THR A 83 10.20 -11.13 6.17
N GLN A 84 9.24 -10.22 6.30
CA GLN A 84 7.85 -10.39 5.82
C GLN A 84 7.42 -9.15 5.03
N LYS A 85 6.91 -9.36 3.81
CA LYS A 85 6.32 -8.27 3.02
C LYS A 85 4.99 -7.84 3.65
N GLY A 86 4.71 -6.54 3.62
CA GLY A 86 3.51 -5.95 4.22
C GLY A 86 3.32 -4.49 3.78
N ILE A 87 2.47 -3.74 4.49
CA ILE A 87 2.30 -2.30 4.28
C ILE A 87 3.27 -1.48 5.14
N VAL A 88 3.54 -0.23 4.73
CA VAL A 88 4.35 0.73 5.49
C VAL A 88 3.69 2.11 5.44
N GLN A 89 3.93 2.92 6.47
CA GLN A 89 3.60 4.34 6.45
C GLN A 89 4.82 5.15 5.98
N LEU A 90 4.61 6.14 5.12
CA LEU A 90 5.68 6.95 4.55
C LEU A 90 6.00 8.20 5.39
N THR A 91 7.24 8.69 5.30
CA THR A 91 7.66 9.98 5.87
C THR A 91 8.47 10.83 4.90
N ASP A 92 8.31 12.14 5.02
CA ASP A 92 9.02 13.19 4.28
C ASP A 92 9.98 14.00 5.17
N VAL A 93 10.17 13.60 6.43
CA VAL A 93 11.10 14.22 7.38
C VAL A 93 12.12 13.22 7.90
N THR A 94 13.32 13.71 8.24
CA THR A 94 14.32 12.89 8.94
C THR A 94 13.96 12.76 10.43
N GLY A 95 14.33 11.65 11.06
CA GLY A 95 14.04 11.39 12.47
C GLY A 95 14.53 10.02 12.93
N SER A 96 14.04 9.57 14.08
CA SER A 96 14.41 8.31 14.73
C SER A 96 13.28 7.27 14.73
N SER A 97 12.42 7.29 13.70
CA SER A 97 11.32 6.34 13.59
C SER A 97 11.81 4.96 13.11
N ASN A 98 11.25 3.90 13.70
CA ASN A 98 11.43 2.50 13.28
C ASN A 98 10.22 1.94 12.52
N THR A 99 9.16 2.74 12.34
CA THR A 99 7.90 2.30 11.71
C THR A 99 7.59 3.04 10.41
N LEU A 100 8.31 4.13 10.12
CA LEU A 100 8.12 4.94 8.92
C LEU A 100 9.19 4.64 7.87
N ALA A 101 8.75 4.46 6.62
CA ALA A 101 9.65 4.35 5.48
C ALA A 101 9.89 5.73 4.85
N ALA A 102 11.15 6.05 4.56
CA ALA A 102 11.50 7.31 3.91
C ALA A 102 10.98 7.37 2.47
N THR A 103 10.38 8.49 2.09
CA THR A 103 9.99 8.74 0.70
C THR A 103 11.21 8.93 -0.20
N GLN A 104 11.06 8.60 -1.49
CA GLN A 104 12.13 8.82 -2.48
C GLN A 104 12.60 10.29 -2.51
N LYS A 105 11.67 11.24 -2.34
CA LYS A 105 12.00 12.67 -2.28
C LYS A 105 12.92 12.97 -1.09
N LEU A 106 12.58 12.49 0.10
CA LEU A 106 13.40 12.67 1.30
C LEU A 106 14.81 12.10 1.10
N ILE A 107 14.93 10.90 0.52
CA ILE A 107 16.23 10.28 0.22
C ILE A 107 17.05 11.12 -0.76
N THR A 108 16.42 11.64 -1.82
CA THR A 108 17.08 12.53 -2.79
C THR A 108 17.56 13.82 -2.13
N ASP A 109 16.75 14.45 -1.28
CA ASP A 109 17.10 15.69 -0.58
C ASP A 109 18.28 15.47 0.38
N VAL A 110 18.28 14.37 1.14
CA VAL A 110 19.40 13.97 2.02
C VAL A 110 20.67 13.72 1.22
N ASN A 111 20.58 13.00 0.10
CA ASN A 111 21.72 12.70 -0.76
C ASN A 111 22.30 13.98 -1.39
N ASN A 112 21.45 14.90 -1.86
CA ASN A 112 21.87 16.18 -2.40
C ASN A 112 22.61 17.00 -1.33
N ASN A 113 22.08 17.08 -0.11
CA ASN A 113 22.76 17.75 1.00
C ASN A 113 24.14 17.10 1.28
N ALA A 114 24.24 15.77 1.28
CA ALA A 114 25.52 15.08 1.44
C ALA A 114 26.52 15.43 0.32
N ASN A 115 26.08 15.45 -0.93
CA ASN A 115 26.90 15.80 -2.10
C ASN A 115 27.39 17.26 -2.10
N THR A 116 26.79 18.15 -1.29
CA THR A 116 27.29 19.53 -1.12
C THR A 116 28.45 19.67 -0.14
N ARG A 117 28.83 18.60 0.56
CA ARG A 117 29.92 18.60 1.55
C ARG A 117 31.24 18.21 0.90
N LEU A 118 32.35 18.65 1.52
CA LEU A 118 33.70 18.27 1.09
C LEU A 118 33.94 16.77 1.29
N SER A 119 34.47 16.12 0.27
CA SER A 119 34.85 14.73 0.26
C SER A 119 36.23 14.53 0.89
N LYS A 120 36.30 13.63 1.89
CA LYS A 120 37.57 13.30 2.56
C LYS A 120 38.62 12.75 1.59
N SER A 121 38.21 11.92 0.62
CA SER A 121 39.14 11.31 -0.33
C SER A 121 39.77 12.31 -1.30
N GLN A 122 39.20 13.52 -1.43
CA GLN A 122 39.73 14.56 -2.30
C GLN A 122 40.72 15.49 -1.59
N ASN A 123 40.90 15.37 -0.27
CA ASN A 123 41.86 16.16 0.50
C ASN A 123 41.77 17.68 0.22
N GLY A 124 40.55 18.20 0.07
CA GLY A 124 40.30 19.62 -0.19
C GLY A 124 40.47 20.07 -1.66
N ALA A 125 40.68 19.15 -2.60
CA ALA A 125 40.71 19.46 -4.02
C ALA A 125 39.38 20.07 -4.52
N ASP A 126 38.26 19.65 -3.92
CA ASP A 126 36.87 20.07 -4.15
C ASP A 126 36.47 21.40 -3.49
N ILE A 127 37.36 22.07 -2.76
CA ILE A 127 37.05 23.39 -2.20
C ILE A 127 36.79 24.37 -3.36
N PRO A 128 35.58 24.97 -3.48
CA PRO A 128 35.24 25.83 -4.62
C PRO A 128 36.09 27.11 -4.68
N ASN A 129 36.39 27.70 -3.52
CA ASN A 129 37.25 28.88 -3.42
C ASN A 129 38.35 28.67 -2.36
N LYS A 130 39.49 28.17 -2.82
CA LYS A 130 40.65 27.87 -1.95
C LYS A 130 41.26 29.12 -1.32
N SER A 131 41.23 30.27 -2.02
CA SER A 131 41.76 31.53 -1.49
C SER A 131 40.93 32.04 -0.31
N GLU A 132 39.60 32.06 -0.44
CA GLU A 132 38.71 32.44 0.67
C GLU A 132 38.80 31.42 1.81
N PHE A 133 38.98 30.13 1.52
CA PHE A 133 39.21 29.11 2.54
C PHE A 133 40.48 29.38 3.36
N ILE A 134 41.61 29.71 2.72
CA ILE A 134 42.87 30.09 3.40
C ILE A 134 42.66 31.32 4.31
N LYS A 135 41.89 32.31 3.82
CA LYS A 135 41.54 33.51 4.58
C LYS A 135 40.66 33.18 5.80
N ASN A 136 39.65 32.32 5.64
CA ASN A 136 38.79 31.86 6.74
C ASN A 136 39.55 31.04 7.79
N LEU A 137 40.65 30.39 7.41
CA LEU A 137 41.58 29.74 8.34
C LEU A 137 42.52 30.72 9.06
N GLY A 138 42.51 32.02 8.72
CA GLY A 138 43.42 33.01 9.30
C GLY A 138 44.86 32.93 8.79
N LEU A 139 45.11 32.24 7.66
CA LEU A 139 46.46 31.97 7.17
C LEU A 139 46.97 33.00 6.14
N SER A 140 46.18 34.02 5.80
CA SER A 140 46.54 35.01 4.78
C SER A 140 47.87 35.72 5.08
N GLU A 141 48.09 36.19 6.32
CA GLU A 141 49.34 36.84 6.68
C GLU A 141 50.53 35.88 6.64
N THR A 142 50.33 34.63 7.07
CA THR A 142 51.36 33.59 7.01
C THR A 142 51.80 33.33 5.57
N VAL A 143 50.86 33.24 4.62
CA VAL A 143 51.17 33.10 3.19
C VAL A 143 51.94 34.32 2.68
N ASN A 144 51.50 35.54 3.01
CA ASN A 144 52.18 36.77 2.60
C ASN A 144 53.61 36.85 3.15
N ARG A 145 53.81 36.53 4.43
CA ARG A 145 55.12 36.52 5.08
C ARG A 145 56.03 35.45 4.50
N ALA A 146 55.50 34.25 4.23
CA ALA A 146 56.26 33.17 3.60
C ALA A 146 56.72 33.52 2.18
N ASN A 147 55.85 34.14 1.38
CA ASN A 147 56.20 34.63 0.03
C ASN A 147 57.33 35.68 0.07
N GLY A 148 57.42 36.48 1.14
CA GLY A 148 58.48 37.47 1.34
C GLY A 148 59.72 36.95 2.08
N ALA A 149 59.76 35.69 2.52
CA ALA A 149 60.78 35.20 3.45
C ALA A 149 62.11 34.79 2.79
N VAL A 150 62.14 34.51 1.48
CA VAL A 150 63.37 34.09 0.77
C VAL A 150 63.78 35.15 -0.26
N PRO A 151 65.00 35.72 -0.18
CA PRO A 151 65.55 36.50 -1.29
C PRO A 151 65.73 35.58 -2.50
N SER A 152 65.12 35.94 -3.63
CA SER A 152 65.24 35.21 -4.91
C SER A 152 66.69 35.05 -5.42
N SER A 153 67.65 35.70 -4.77
CA SER A 153 69.07 35.80 -5.14
C SER A 153 70.04 35.06 -4.21
N ARG A 154 69.60 34.44 -3.10
CA ARG A 154 70.52 33.74 -2.18
C ARG A 154 70.95 32.39 -2.79
N LYS A 155 72.12 32.35 -3.44
CA LYS A 155 72.84 31.09 -3.70
C LYS A 155 73.45 30.60 -2.38
N VAL A 156 73.05 29.41 -1.94
CA VAL A 156 73.74 28.71 -0.85
C VAL A 156 74.99 28.08 -1.47
N ASN A 157 76.15 28.61 -1.06
CA ASN A 157 77.48 28.15 -1.42
C ASN A 157 77.88 26.87 -0.68
#